data_AF-A0A7W0MA79-F1
#
_entry.id   AF-A0A7W0MA79-F1
#
_cell.length_a   1.000
_cell.length_b   1.000
_cell.length_c   1.000
_cell.angle_alpha   90.00
_cell.angle_beta   90.00
_cell.angle_gamma   90.00
#
_symmetry.space_group_name_H-M   'P 1'
#
loop_
_entity.id
_entity.type
_entity.pdbx_description
1 polymer ?
#
loop_
_entity_poly.entity_id
_entity_poly.type
_entity_poly.pdbx_seq_one_letter_code
_entity_poly.pdbx_strand_id
1 'polypeptide(L)' 'MNSDTLREFLKKRPFEPFAIKLSNGDRHEIRHPEFAIVSPSRLVVVDPVTERVSLISMIHIVEIQSLQTSNN' A
#
# COMPACT_ATOMS: atom_id res chain seq x y z
N MET A 1 -5.44 -10.59 2.95
CA MET A 1 -5.84 -9.16 2.94
C MET A 1 -7.05 -8.97 2.03
N ASN A 2 -7.95 -8.02 2.28
CA ASN A 2 -9.06 -7.69 1.36
C ASN A 2 -8.90 -6.25 0.79
N SER A 3 -9.64 -5.94 -0.28
CA SER A 3 -9.56 -4.64 -0.93
C SER A 3 -10.13 -3.49 -0.09
N ASP A 4 -11.06 -3.77 0.81
CA ASP A 4 -11.72 -2.75 1.62
C ASP A 4 -10.80 -2.20 2.71
N THR A 5 -10.00 -3.05 3.35
CA THR A 5 -8.94 -2.64 4.28
C THR A 5 -7.95 -1.70 3.60
N LEU A 6 -7.48 -2.00 2.39
CA LEU A 6 -6.59 -1.07 1.66
C LEU A 6 -7.28 0.26 1.34
N ARG A 7 -8.56 0.24 0.98
CA ARG A 7 -9.33 1.47 0.75
C ARG A 7 -9.46 2.30 2.03
N GLU A 8 -9.63 1.68 3.19
CA GLU A 8 -9.67 2.38 4.47
C GLU A 8 -8.36 3.12 4.73
N PHE A 9 -7.21 2.47 4.53
CA PHE A 9 -5.90 3.10 4.66
C PHE A 9 -5.71 4.27 3.69
N LEU A 10 -6.10 4.13 2.41
CA LEU A 10 -5.99 5.22 1.42
C LEU A 10 -6.96 6.39 1.68
N LYS A 11 -8.13 6.11 2.26
CA LYS A 11 -9.16 7.11 2.55
C LYS A 11 -8.96 7.81 3.89
N LYS A 12 -8.06 7.35 4.76
CA LYS A 12 -7.77 7.98 6.05
C LYS A 12 -7.40 9.47 5.87
N ARG A 13 -7.94 10.34 6.73
CA ARG A 13 -7.68 11.79 6.74
C ARG A 13 -7.31 12.24 8.17
N PRO A 14 -6.11 12.82 8.41
CA PRO A 14 -5.02 12.98 7.43
C PRO A 14 -4.53 11.63 6.90
N PHE A 15 -3.96 11.63 5.69
CA PHE A 15 -3.38 10.41 5.13
C PHE A 15 -2.19 9.96 5.99
N GLU A 16 -2.16 8.67 6.33
CA GLU A 16 -1.04 8.06 7.04
C GLU A 16 -0.30 7.12 6.10
N PRO A 17 0.97 7.41 5.78
CA PRO A 17 1.81 6.53 4.98
C PRO A 17 1.88 5.12 5.57
N PHE A 18 1.81 4.12 4.70
CA PHE A 18 1.90 2.71 5.08
C PHE A 18 2.70 1.93 4.04
N ALA A 19 3.19 0.76 4.42
CA ALA A 19 3.80 -0.20 3.52
C ALA A 19 2.98 -1.48 3.46
N ILE A 20 3.03 -2.14 2.31
CA ILE A 20 2.53 -3.50 2.16
C ILE A 20 3.71 -4.46 2.06
N LYS A 21 3.56 -5.63 2.66
CA LYS A 21 4.50 -6.73 2.52
C LYS A 21 3.87 -7.84 1.70
N LEU A 22 4.64 -8.37 0.77
CA LEU A 22 4.22 -9.49 -0.08
C LEU A 22 4.75 -10.82 0.47
N SER A 23 4.11 -11.91 0.07
CA SER A 23 4.49 -13.27 0.49
C SER A 23 5.90 -13.69 0.07
N ASN A 24 6.46 -13.05 -0.98
CA ASN A 24 7.84 -13.27 -1.43
C ASN A 24 8.88 -12.42 -0.68
N GLY A 25 8.45 -11.59 0.29
CA GLY A 25 9.31 -10.68 1.04
C GLY A 25 9.40 -9.26 0.48
N ASP A 26 8.86 -9.00 -0.71
CA ASP A 26 8.87 -7.65 -1.29
C ASP A 26 8.06 -6.68 -0.44
N ARG A 27 8.49 -5.42 -0.44
CA ARG A 27 7.86 -4.34 0.32
C ARG A 27 7.63 -3.15 -0.58
N HIS A 28 6.39 -2.65 -0.59
CA HIS A 28 6.02 -1.44 -1.33
C HIS A 28 5.50 -0.39 -0.35
N GLU A 29 6.11 0.79 -0.36
CA GLU A 29 5.68 1.92 0.45
C GLU A 29 4.69 2.80 -0.32
N ILE A 30 3.57 3.14 0.32
CA ILE A 30 2.58 4.08 -0.20
C ILE A 30 2.69 5.35 0.64
N ARG A 31 3.44 6.33 0.11
CA ARG A 31 3.72 7.61 0.77
C ARG A 31 2.70 8.72 0.47
N HIS A 32 1.87 8.53 -0.55
CA HIS A 32 0.78 9.43 -0.91
C HIS A 32 -0.41 8.60 -1.43
N PRO A 33 -1.67 8.97 -1.13
CA PRO A 33 -2.83 8.18 -1.55
C PRO A 33 -3.00 8.13 -3.07
N GLU A 34 -2.48 9.11 -3.81
CA GLU A 34 -2.56 9.16 -5.28
C GLU A 34 -1.60 8.19 -5.98
N PHE A 35 -0.63 7.64 -5.27
CA PHE A 35 0.31 6.64 -5.82
C PHE A 35 -0.20 5.21 -5.72
N ALA A 36 -1.45 5.01 -5.30
CA ALA A 36 -2.05 3.71 -5.16
C ALA A 36 -3.50 3.67 -5.66
N ILE A 37 -3.85 2.63 -6.42
CA ILE A 37 -5.22 2.40 -6.89
C ILE A 37 -5.65 0.98 -6.48
N VAL A 38 -6.80 0.89 -5.81
CA VAL A 38 -7.34 -0.38 -5.29
C VAL A 38 -8.52 -0.85 -6.14
N SER A 39 -8.31 -1.91 -6.90
CA SER A 39 -9.38 -2.69 -7.53
C SER A 39 -9.83 -3.85 -6.60
N PRO A 40 -10.91 -4.58 -6.92
CA PRO A 40 -11.35 -5.71 -6.10
C PRO A 40 -10.29 -6.80 -5.87
N SER A 41 -9.43 -7.08 -6.86
CA SER A 41 -8.46 -8.18 -6.82
C SER A 41 -7.00 -7.76 -6.92
N ARG A 42 -6.73 -6.48 -7.23
CA ARG A 42 -5.37 -5.96 -7.43
C ARG A 42 -5.18 -4.59 -6.78
N LEU A 43 -3.95 -4.35 -6.39
CA LEU A 43 -3.43 -3.04 -6.04
C LEU A 43 -2.45 -2.60 -7.14
N VAL A 44 -2.60 -1.38 -7.63
CA VAL A 44 -1.59 -0.72 -8.46
C VAL A 44 -0.82 0.24 -7.55
N VAL A 45 0.51 0.17 -7.59
CA VAL A 45 1.39 1.12 -6.87
C VAL A 45 2.34 1.76 -7.86
N VAL A 46 2.47 3.08 -7.81
CA VAL A 46 3.45 3.85 -8.57
C VAL A 46 4.56 4.29 -7.63
N ASP A 47 5.80 3.94 -7.97
CA ASP A 47 6.96 4.47 -7.26
C ASP A 47 7.25 5.90 -7.75
N PRO A 48 7.27 6.91 -6.87
CA PRO A 48 7.38 8.31 -7.28
C PRO A 48 8.79 8.72 -7.73
N VAL A 49 9.81 7.89 -7.48
CA VAL A 49 11.21 8.19 -7.83
C VAL A 49 11.60 7.48 -9.13
N THR A 50 11.20 6.22 -9.27
CA THR A 50 11.57 5.38 -10.41
C THR A 50 10.49 5.31 -11.48
N GLU A 51 9.31 5.88 -11.23
CA GLU A 51 8.11 5.81 -12.07
C GLU A 51 7.64 4.37 -12.37
N ARG A 52 8.17 3.38 -11.64
CA ARG A 52 7.80 1.98 -11.83
C ARG A 52 6.37 1.74 -11.36
N VAL A 53 5.59 1.11 -12.23
CA VAL A 53 4.23 0.65 -11.90
C VAL A 53 4.26 -0.82 -11.49
N SER A 54 3.78 -1.11 -10.29
CA SER A 54 3.65 -2.46 -9.74
C SER A 54 2.18 -2.88 -9.73
N LEU A 55 1.85 -4.00 -10.39
CA LEU A 55 0.53 -4.61 -10.33
C LEU A 55 0.59 -5.81 -9.38
N ILE A 56 -0.04 -5.66 -8.21
CA ILE A 56 0.07 -6.60 -7.10
C ILE A 56 -1.27 -7.31 -6.94
N SER A 57 -1.26 -8.64 -6.94
CA SER A 57 -2.46 -9.42 -6.61
C SER A 57 -2.74 -9.35 -5.11
N MET A 58 -4.01 -9.14 -4.74
CA MET A 58 -4.45 -9.00 -3.35
C MET A 58 -4.05 -10.20 -2.48
N ILE A 59 -4.04 -11.39 -3.07
CA ILE A 59 -3.72 -12.65 -2.37
C ILE A 59 -2.26 -12.74 -1.93
N HIS A 60 -1.36 -11.95 -2.53
CA HIS A 60 0.05 -11.93 -2.16
C HIS A 60 0.34 -10.94 -1.05
N ILE A 61 -0.59 -10.04 -0.70
CA ILE A 61 -0.41 -9.08 0.38
C ILE A 61 -0.65 -9.79 1.71
N VAL A 62 0.42 -9.96 2.47
CA VAL A 62 0.41 -10.67 3.75
C VAL A 62 0.34 -9.72 4.95
N GLU A 63 0.75 -8.45 4.77
CA GLU A 63 0.84 -7.49 5.86
C GLU A 63 0.64 -6.05 5.35
N ILE A 64 0.03 -5.20 6.17
CA ILE A 64 0.03 -3.73 6.04
C ILE A 64 0.68 -3.17 7.31
N GLN A 65 1.69 -2.32 7.16
CA GLN A 65 2.43 -1.71 8.25
C GLN A 65 2.35 -0.18 8.15
N SER A 66 1.94 0.49 9.22
CA SER A 66 2.03 1.96 9.29
C SER A 66 3.50 2.40 9.26
N LEU A 67 3.80 3.45 8.51
CA LEU A 67 5.13 4.07 8.45
C LEU A 67 5.29 5.22 9.46
N GLN A 68 4.28 5.47 10.30
CA GLN A 68 4.44 6.41 11.39
C GLN A 68 5.52 5.88 12.35
N THR A 69 6.61 6.63 12.48
CA THR A 69 7.52 6.45 13.60
C THR A 69 6.73 6.75 14.87
N SER A 70 6.55 5.76 15.73
CA SER A 70 6.14 6.01 17.11
C SER A 70 7.21 6.90 17.74
N ASN A 71 7.02 8.22 17.70
CA ASN A 71 7.76 9.14 18.54
C ASN A 71 7.27 8.89 19.96
N ASN A 72 8.00 8.06 20.70
CA ASN A 72 7.87 7.88 22.13
C ASN A 72 9.10 8.49 22.81
#